data_AF-A0A0K8QUU1-F1
#
_entry.id   AF-A0A0K8QUU1-F1
#
_cell.length_a   1.000
_cell.length_b   1.000
_cell.length_c   1.000
_cell.angle_alpha   90.00
_cell.angle_beta   90.00
_cell.angle_gamma   90.00
#
_symmetry.space_group_name_H-M   'P 1'
#
loop_
_entity.id
_entity.type
_entity.pdbx_description
1 polymer ?
#
loop_
_entity_poly.entity_id
_entity_poly.type
_entity_poly.pdbx_seq_one_letter_code
_entity_poly.pdbx_strand_id
1 'polypeptide(L)'
;MKNEIDRIFDLLDDWRQLPAYQLERRSDIFFALYLNQILEKTQKTTIDLIIPEFPVRIGEISNKYPTLNRSFKIDYLAYSQSDQRVFLVELKTDLHSLRDKQNWYLEGASKIKVSGLVNGLLKIYDATNQKNKYNKLLDKLESINWIKRSKDGILNTDCEIQPEIVFIQPVVTENIGVIISFDDIIQILSEYQDTLSQRFIKSLEIWKKDVNQY
;
A
#
# COMPACT_ATOMS: atom_id res chain seq x y z
N MET A 1 -1.77 -32.95 12.53
CA MET A 1 -1.83 -32.58 11.10
C MET A 1 -1.56 -31.09 10.99
N LYS A 2 -0.71 -30.64 10.07
CA LYS A 2 -0.59 -29.19 9.76
C LYS A 2 -1.95 -28.70 9.25
N ASN A 3 -2.44 -27.59 9.77
CA ASN A 3 -3.69 -27.00 9.30
C ASN A 3 -3.47 -26.35 7.90
N GLU A 4 -4.56 -25.95 7.24
CA GLU A 4 -4.50 -25.36 5.90
C GLU A 4 -3.68 -24.06 5.85
N ILE A 5 -3.72 -23.27 6.93
CA ILE A 5 -2.94 -22.02 7.03
C ILE A 5 -1.45 -22.31 7.04
N ASP A 6 -0.99 -23.27 7.84
CA ASP A 6 0.41 -23.69 7.87
C ASP A 6 0.88 -24.12 6.48
N ARG A 7 0.05 -24.87 5.76
CA ARG A 7 0.36 -25.31 4.39
C ARG A 7 0.48 -24.15 3.42
N ILE A 8 -0.35 -23.12 3.53
CA ILE A 8 -0.26 -21.93 2.69
C ILE A 8 1.07 -21.22 2.92
N PHE A 9 1.44 -20.96 4.19
CA PHE A 9 2.70 -20.29 4.47
C PHE A 9 3.92 -21.14 4.13
N ASP A 10 3.86 -22.46 4.30
CA ASP A 10 4.95 -23.34 3.87
C ASP A 10 5.20 -23.23 2.36
N LEU A 11 4.13 -23.10 1.56
CA LEU A 11 4.26 -22.84 0.12
C LEU A 11 4.86 -21.45 -0.16
N LEU A 12 4.49 -20.42 0.60
CA LEU A 12 5.07 -19.08 0.44
C LEU A 12 6.57 -19.06 0.78
N ASP A 13 6.95 -19.74 1.86
CA ASP A 13 8.33 -19.86 2.35
C ASP A 13 9.23 -20.65 1.38
N ASP A 14 8.68 -21.68 0.75
CA ASP A 14 9.37 -22.46 -0.28
C ASP A 14 9.43 -21.70 -1.61
N TRP A 15 8.29 -21.25 -2.11
CA TRP A 15 8.19 -20.69 -3.45
C TRP A 15 8.89 -19.34 -3.61
N ARG A 16 9.09 -18.55 -2.53
CA ARG A 16 9.92 -17.33 -2.59
C ARG A 16 11.35 -17.58 -3.06
N GLN A 17 11.84 -18.81 -2.98
CA GLN A 17 13.17 -19.19 -3.44
C GLN A 17 13.23 -19.43 -4.96
N LEU A 18 12.08 -19.44 -5.64
CA LEU A 18 12.00 -19.69 -7.08
C LEU A 18 12.21 -18.39 -7.87
N PRO A 19 12.96 -18.41 -8.99
CA PRO A 19 13.44 -17.18 -9.67
C PRO A 19 12.36 -16.18 -10.12
N ALA A 20 11.16 -16.66 -10.47
CA ALA A 20 10.07 -15.82 -10.99
C ALA A 20 8.94 -15.58 -9.98
N TYR A 21 9.06 -16.11 -8.76
CA TYR A 21 8.00 -16.04 -7.79
C TYR A 21 7.94 -14.66 -7.14
N GLN A 22 6.73 -14.09 -7.07
CA GLN A 22 6.49 -12.75 -6.54
C GLN A 22 5.83 -12.86 -5.17
N LEU A 23 6.63 -13.06 -4.12
CA LEU A 23 6.13 -13.20 -2.75
C LEU A 23 5.28 -12.01 -2.32
N GLU A 24 5.70 -10.79 -2.62
CA GLU A 24 4.99 -9.53 -2.33
C GLU A 24 3.49 -9.62 -2.68
N ARG A 25 3.17 -9.98 -3.93
CA ARG A 25 1.79 -10.08 -4.45
C ARG A 25 0.99 -11.28 -3.95
N ARG A 26 1.65 -12.25 -3.34
CA ARG A 26 1.03 -13.49 -2.84
C ARG A 26 0.82 -13.45 -1.33
N SER A 27 1.59 -12.59 -0.66
CA SER A 27 1.54 -12.39 0.78
C SER A 27 0.82 -11.09 1.17
N ASP A 28 0.47 -10.23 0.20
CA ASP A 28 -0.18 -8.94 0.43
C ASP A 28 -1.36 -9.02 1.39
N ILE A 29 -2.23 -10.03 1.24
CA ILE A 29 -3.43 -10.18 2.05
C ILE A 29 -3.13 -10.41 3.55
N PHE A 30 -2.00 -11.03 3.88
CA PHE A 30 -1.60 -11.22 5.28
C PHE A 30 -1.12 -9.91 5.88
N PHE A 31 -0.41 -9.07 5.11
CA PHE A 31 -0.09 -7.72 5.55
C PHE A 31 -1.36 -6.89 5.69
N ALA A 32 -2.28 -6.94 4.71
CA ALA A 32 -3.54 -6.20 4.72
C ALA A 32 -4.40 -6.50 5.97
N LEU A 33 -4.39 -7.75 6.44
CA LEU A 33 -5.12 -8.17 7.64
C LEU A 33 -4.67 -7.43 8.91
N TYR A 34 -3.37 -7.13 9.02
CA TYR A 34 -2.77 -6.47 10.18
C TYR A 34 -2.38 -5.01 9.91
N LEU A 35 -2.60 -4.52 8.68
CA LEU A 35 -2.08 -3.23 8.23
C LEU A 35 -2.60 -2.07 9.08
N ASN A 36 -3.86 -2.15 9.52
CA ASN A 36 -4.44 -1.16 10.42
C ASN A 36 -3.59 -1.08 11.72
N GLN A 37 -3.45 -2.20 12.44
CA GLN A 37 -2.75 -2.24 13.72
C GLN A 37 -1.25 -1.93 13.58
N ILE A 38 -0.64 -2.33 12.46
CA ILE A 38 0.75 -1.98 12.13
C ILE A 38 0.89 -0.46 12.02
N LEU A 39 0.03 0.20 11.24
CA LEU A 39 0.08 1.65 11.05
C LEU A 39 -0.29 2.39 12.33
N GLU A 40 -1.30 1.96 13.07
CA GLU A 40 -1.73 2.65 14.29
C GLU A 40 -0.63 2.66 15.37
N LYS A 41 0.03 1.51 15.59
CA LYS A 41 1.11 1.42 16.59
C LYS A 41 2.38 2.15 16.15
N THR A 42 2.76 2.06 14.87
CA THR A 42 3.99 2.69 14.37
C THR A 42 3.84 4.19 14.17
N GLN A 43 2.71 4.64 13.64
CA GLN A 43 2.45 6.04 13.31
C GLN A 43 1.73 6.80 14.43
N LYS A 44 1.34 6.10 15.51
CA LYS A 44 0.66 6.66 16.68
C LYS A 44 -0.59 7.45 16.31
N THR A 45 -1.39 6.90 15.42
CA THR A 45 -2.61 7.50 14.87
C THR A 45 -3.71 6.44 14.76
N THR A 46 -4.96 6.82 14.58
CA THR A 46 -6.05 5.88 14.23
C THR A 46 -6.18 5.80 12.72
N ILE A 47 -6.42 4.61 12.15
CA ILE A 47 -6.61 4.47 10.70
C ILE A 47 -8.08 4.14 10.40
N ASP A 48 -8.74 5.07 9.71
CA ASP A 48 -10.17 5.00 9.40
C ASP A 48 -10.46 4.33 8.05
N LEU A 49 -9.52 4.42 7.10
CA LEU A 49 -9.68 3.86 5.77
C LEU A 49 -8.37 3.31 5.23
N ILE A 50 -8.44 2.13 4.61
CA ILE A 50 -7.37 1.54 3.81
C ILE A 50 -7.94 1.18 2.43
N ILE A 51 -7.23 1.58 1.38
CA ILE A 51 -7.53 1.26 -0.01
C ILE A 51 -6.32 0.52 -0.60
N PRO A 52 -6.44 -0.78 -0.93
CA PRO A 52 -5.38 -1.50 -1.62
C PRO A 52 -5.30 -1.09 -3.09
N GLU A 53 -4.11 -1.21 -3.68
CA GLU A 53 -3.82 -0.95 -5.08
C GLU A 53 -4.33 0.41 -5.59
N PHE A 54 -4.09 1.48 -4.83
CA PHE A 54 -4.59 2.82 -5.18
C PHE A 54 -3.97 3.31 -6.51
N PRO A 55 -4.77 3.62 -7.53
CA PRO A 55 -4.25 4.00 -8.84
C PRO A 55 -3.84 5.47 -8.88
N VAL A 56 -2.63 5.74 -9.37
CA VAL A 56 -2.11 7.10 -9.57
C VAL A 56 -1.81 7.31 -11.05
N ARG A 57 -2.40 8.36 -11.62
CA ARG A 57 -2.19 8.74 -13.02
C ARG A 57 -0.83 9.42 -13.19
N ILE A 58 0.01 8.90 -14.10
CA ILE A 58 1.37 9.42 -14.35
C ILE A 58 1.33 10.86 -14.89
N GLY A 59 0.31 11.21 -15.67
CA GLY A 59 0.13 12.58 -16.17
C GLY A 59 -0.04 13.64 -15.07
N GLU A 60 -0.47 13.28 -13.86
CA GLU A 60 -0.57 14.26 -12.75
C GLU A 60 0.79 14.55 -12.11
N ILE A 61 1.70 13.57 -12.09
CA ILE A 61 3.01 13.69 -11.43
C ILE A 61 4.13 14.09 -12.40
N SER A 62 3.89 14.03 -13.71
CA SER A 62 4.91 14.26 -14.74
C SER A 62 4.67 15.56 -15.49
N ASN A 63 5.41 16.61 -15.15
CA ASN A 63 5.42 17.86 -15.92
C ASN A 63 5.85 17.68 -17.38
N LYS A 64 6.68 16.65 -17.65
CA LYS A 64 7.16 16.34 -18.99
C LYS A 64 6.10 15.64 -19.86
N TYR A 65 5.18 14.90 -19.25
CA TYR A 65 4.18 14.10 -19.95
C TYR A 65 2.77 14.24 -19.34
N PRO A 66 2.19 15.46 -19.29
CA PRO A 66 0.93 15.72 -18.58
C PRO A 66 -0.28 15.00 -19.20
N THR A 67 -0.21 14.70 -20.49
CA THR A 67 -1.25 13.99 -21.25
C THR A 67 -1.12 12.47 -21.17
N LEU A 68 -0.07 11.94 -20.52
CA LEU A 68 0.16 10.50 -20.46
C LEU A 68 -0.92 9.81 -19.62
N ASN A 69 -1.82 9.12 -20.31
CA ASN A 69 -2.91 8.36 -19.69
C ASN A 69 -2.47 6.94 -19.34
N ARG A 70 -1.45 6.84 -18.48
CA ARG A 70 -1.00 5.60 -17.85
C ARG A 70 -1.09 5.79 -16.34
N SER A 71 -1.30 4.70 -15.61
CA SER A 71 -1.30 4.70 -14.16
C SER A 71 -0.30 3.69 -13.61
N PHE A 72 0.23 3.99 -12.43
CA PHE A 72 0.83 2.99 -11.55
C PHE A 72 -0.08 2.79 -10.34
N LYS A 73 0.24 1.80 -9.51
CA LYS A 73 -0.51 1.50 -8.29
C LYS A 73 0.43 1.66 -7.10
N ILE A 74 -0.10 2.24 -6.04
CA ILE A 74 0.51 2.21 -4.71
C ILE A 74 -0.16 1.05 -3.98
N ASP A 75 0.62 0.22 -3.28
CA ASP A 75 0.10 -1.01 -2.67
C ASP A 75 -1.04 -0.72 -1.70
N TYR A 76 -0.91 0.31 -0.86
CA TYR A 76 -2.02 0.81 -0.05
C TYR A 76 -2.00 2.33 0.09
N LEU A 77 -3.20 2.92 0.10
CA LEU A 77 -3.44 4.26 0.64
C LEU A 77 -4.19 4.10 1.97
N ALA A 78 -3.66 4.67 3.04
CA ALA A 78 -4.31 4.71 4.33
C ALA A 78 -4.63 6.15 4.75
N TYR A 79 -5.74 6.35 5.45
CA TYR A 79 -6.19 7.67 5.91
C TYR A 79 -6.56 7.62 7.39
N SER A 80 -6.03 8.59 8.13
CA SER A 80 -6.42 8.95 9.48
C SER A 80 -7.25 10.24 9.43
N GLN A 81 -8.54 10.12 9.74
CA GLN A 81 -9.46 11.23 9.79
C GLN A 81 -9.25 12.08 11.04
N SER A 82 -8.93 11.47 12.20
CA SER A 82 -8.71 12.24 13.43
C SER A 82 -7.52 13.19 13.29
N ASP A 83 -6.44 12.71 12.66
CA ASP A 83 -5.19 13.44 12.60
C ASP A 83 -4.97 14.13 11.25
N GLN A 84 -5.91 13.94 10.30
CA GLN A 84 -5.82 14.45 8.93
C GLN A 84 -4.50 14.06 8.24
N ARG A 85 -4.12 12.78 8.38
CA ARG A 85 -2.89 12.21 7.79
C ARG A 85 -3.23 11.16 6.75
N VAL A 86 -2.44 11.13 5.68
CA VAL A 86 -2.57 10.13 4.61
C VAL A 86 -1.22 9.45 4.43
N PHE A 87 -1.24 8.13 4.27
CA PHE A 87 -0.06 7.32 4.07
C PHE A 87 -0.13 6.62 2.71
N LEU A 88 0.94 6.74 1.93
CA LEU A 88 1.21 5.94 0.73
C LEU A 88 2.12 4.79 1.16
N VAL A 89 1.56 3.61 1.32
CA VAL A 89 2.28 2.43 1.81
C VAL A 89 2.70 1.57 0.63
N GLU A 90 4.00 1.30 0.53
CA GLU A 90 4.60 0.38 -0.43
C GLU A 90 5.11 -0.86 0.32
N LEU A 91 4.66 -2.04 -0.09
CA LEU A 91 5.11 -3.32 0.47
C LEU A 91 6.29 -3.84 -0.35
N LYS A 92 7.32 -4.32 0.32
CA LYS A 92 8.48 -4.98 -0.29
C LYS A 92 8.80 -6.23 0.51
N THR A 93 9.00 -7.35 -0.16
CA THR A 93 9.38 -8.63 0.51
C THR A 93 10.82 -9.04 0.21
N ASP A 94 11.55 -8.24 -0.55
CA ASP A 94 12.96 -8.42 -0.93
C ASP A 94 13.61 -7.03 -1.06
N LEU A 95 14.84 -6.89 -0.55
CA LEU A 95 15.60 -5.63 -0.52
C LEU A 95 16.05 -5.18 -1.90
N HIS A 96 16.27 -6.10 -2.83
CA HIS A 96 16.66 -5.76 -4.21
C HIS A 96 15.50 -5.18 -5.04
N SER A 97 14.30 -5.11 -4.46
CA SER A 97 13.10 -4.63 -5.14
C SER A 97 12.99 -3.10 -5.16
N LEU A 98 13.83 -2.38 -4.42
CA LEU A 98 13.87 -0.91 -4.40
C LEU A 98 14.51 -0.38 -5.70
N ARG A 99 13.78 0.46 -6.44
CA ARG A 99 14.27 1.06 -7.70
C ARG A 99 14.03 2.57 -7.69
N ASP A 100 15.00 3.36 -8.16
CA ASP A 100 14.92 4.83 -8.22
C ASP A 100 13.64 5.36 -8.88
N LYS A 101 13.14 4.64 -9.90
CA LYS A 101 11.91 5.01 -10.61
C LYS A 101 10.66 4.93 -9.72
N GLN A 102 10.61 3.97 -8.78
CA GLN A 102 9.50 3.86 -7.83
C GLN A 102 9.53 5.00 -6.82
N ASN A 103 10.73 5.36 -6.33
CA ASN A 103 10.90 6.53 -5.47
C ASN A 103 10.39 7.80 -6.15
N TRP A 104 10.73 8.00 -7.44
CA TRP A 104 10.19 9.12 -8.21
C TRP A 104 8.66 9.13 -8.29
N TYR A 105 8.04 7.97 -8.49
CA TYR A 105 6.58 7.84 -8.53
C TYR A 105 5.92 8.18 -7.19
N LEU A 106 6.43 7.64 -6.09
CA LEU A 106 5.89 7.87 -4.74
C LEU A 106 6.10 9.32 -4.29
N GLU A 107 7.28 9.90 -4.53
CA GLU A 107 7.51 11.33 -4.26
C GLU A 107 6.58 12.21 -5.09
N GLY A 108 6.42 11.90 -6.39
CA GLY A 108 5.51 12.62 -7.27
C GLY A 108 4.07 12.57 -6.74
N ALA A 109 3.61 11.38 -6.35
CA ALA A 109 2.28 11.17 -5.77
C ALA A 109 2.08 11.95 -4.46
N SER A 110 3.08 11.99 -3.58
CA SER A 110 3.04 12.80 -2.36
C SER A 110 2.96 14.30 -2.71
N LYS A 111 3.83 14.78 -3.60
CA LYS A 111 3.94 16.21 -3.97
C LYS A 111 2.67 16.79 -4.59
N ILE A 112 1.87 15.99 -5.31
CA ILE A 112 0.60 16.46 -5.89
C ILE A 112 -0.56 16.50 -4.90
N LYS A 113 -0.33 16.07 -3.64
CA LYS A 113 -1.32 16.01 -2.56
C LYS A 113 -2.51 15.12 -2.87
N VAL A 114 -3.41 14.95 -1.91
CA VAL A 114 -4.66 14.20 -2.11
C VAL A 114 -5.50 14.79 -3.24
N SER A 115 -5.59 16.12 -3.35
CA SER A 115 -6.34 16.80 -4.41
C SER A 115 -5.86 16.38 -5.81
N GLY A 116 -4.53 16.33 -6.04
CA GLY A 116 -3.96 15.81 -7.28
C GLY A 116 -4.22 14.32 -7.51
N LEU A 117 -4.14 13.49 -6.46
CA LEU A 117 -4.45 12.07 -6.55
C LEU A 117 -5.90 11.82 -6.98
N VAL A 118 -6.85 12.54 -6.37
CA VAL A 118 -8.28 12.47 -6.70
C VAL A 118 -8.53 12.98 -8.12
N ASN A 119 -7.92 14.11 -8.52
CA ASN A 119 -8.01 14.60 -9.90
C ASN A 119 -7.52 13.58 -10.93
N GLY A 120 -6.38 12.93 -10.66
CA GLY A 120 -5.87 11.85 -11.49
C GLY A 120 -6.82 10.66 -11.58
N LEU A 121 -7.40 10.26 -10.44
CA LEU A 121 -8.38 9.19 -10.36
C LEU A 121 -9.64 9.48 -11.17
N LEU A 122 -10.19 10.70 -11.09
CA LEU A 122 -11.38 11.09 -11.86
C LEU A 122 -11.10 11.02 -13.37
N LYS A 123 -9.92 11.46 -13.81
CA LYS A 123 -9.54 11.33 -15.24
C LYS A 123 -9.36 9.87 -15.67
N ILE A 124 -8.85 8.99 -14.79
CA ILE A 124 -8.79 7.55 -15.06
C ILE A 124 -10.20 6.97 -15.14
N TYR A 125 -11.07 7.35 -14.21
CA TYR A 125 -12.47 6.94 -14.20
C TYR A 125 -13.13 7.32 -15.50
N ASP A 126 -13.00 8.55 -15.99
CA ASP A 126 -13.62 9.00 -17.24
C ASP A 126 -13.19 8.14 -18.44
N ALA A 127 -11.90 7.80 -18.52
CA ALA A 127 -11.33 7.06 -19.63
C ALA A 127 -11.53 5.52 -19.57
N THR A 128 -11.84 4.95 -18.40
CA THR A 128 -11.91 3.49 -18.23
C THR A 128 -13.27 2.90 -18.57
N ASN A 129 -13.29 1.71 -19.17
CA ASN A 129 -14.52 0.92 -19.34
C ASN A 129 -14.92 0.18 -18.05
N GLN A 130 -14.06 0.11 -17.03
CA GLN A 130 -14.29 -0.64 -15.79
C GLN A 130 -15.05 0.16 -14.72
N LYS A 131 -16.11 0.87 -15.13
CA LYS A 131 -16.84 1.82 -14.27
C LYS A 131 -17.32 1.20 -12.96
N ASN A 132 -17.86 -0.02 -12.98
CA ASN A 132 -18.35 -0.70 -11.78
C ASN A 132 -17.28 -0.90 -10.70
N LYS A 133 -16.03 -1.21 -11.08
CA LYS A 133 -14.93 -1.36 -10.11
C LYS A 133 -14.52 -0.02 -9.54
N TYR A 134 -14.41 1.01 -10.38
CA TYR A 134 -14.07 2.35 -9.94
C TYR A 134 -15.17 2.99 -9.09
N ASN A 135 -16.45 2.71 -9.35
CA ASN A 135 -17.54 3.18 -8.49
C ASN A 135 -17.36 2.70 -7.06
N LYS A 136 -16.96 1.44 -6.83
CA LYS A 136 -16.66 0.94 -5.47
C LYS A 136 -15.51 1.69 -4.79
N LEU A 137 -14.48 2.09 -5.55
CA LEU A 137 -13.39 2.91 -5.04
C LEU A 137 -13.89 4.33 -4.71
N LEU A 138 -14.65 4.93 -5.63
CA LEU A 138 -15.22 6.25 -5.45
C LEU A 138 -16.22 6.29 -4.28
N ASP A 139 -16.97 5.21 -4.01
CA ASP A 139 -17.85 5.10 -2.84
C ASP A 139 -17.05 5.24 -1.52
N LYS A 140 -15.86 4.62 -1.46
CA LYS A 140 -14.94 4.77 -0.32
C LYS A 140 -14.46 6.23 -0.17
N LEU A 141 -14.11 6.89 -1.27
CA LEU A 141 -13.65 8.28 -1.23
C LEU A 141 -14.77 9.26 -0.88
N GLU A 142 -16.00 8.99 -1.30
CA GLU A 142 -17.17 9.78 -0.94
C GLU A 142 -17.48 9.66 0.56
N SER A 143 -17.32 8.47 1.14
CA SER A 143 -17.55 8.24 2.57
C SER A 143 -16.63 9.07 3.50
N ILE A 144 -15.46 9.50 2.99
CA ILE A 144 -14.51 10.37 3.70
C ILE A 144 -14.49 11.81 3.12
N ASN A 145 -15.50 12.18 2.34
CA ASN A 145 -15.68 13.51 1.75
C ASN A 145 -14.51 14.01 0.87
N TRP A 146 -13.75 13.11 0.23
CA TRP A 146 -12.72 13.50 -0.75
C TRP A 146 -13.31 13.76 -2.14
N ILE A 147 -14.52 13.26 -2.38
CA ILE A 147 -15.34 13.59 -3.53
C ILE A 147 -16.79 13.85 -3.10
N LYS A 148 -17.57 14.48 -3.98
CA LYS A 148 -19.03 14.57 -3.88
C LYS A 148 -19.66 14.16 -5.20
N ARG A 149 -20.66 13.27 -5.18
CA ARG A 149 -21.46 12.96 -6.37
C ARG A 149 -22.70 13.84 -6.42
N SER A 150 -23.03 14.29 -7.63
CA SER A 150 -24.23 15.06 -7.94
C SER A 150 -24.80 14.64 -9.28
N LYS A 151 -25.95 15.23 -9.67
CA LYS A 151 -26.52 15.02 -11.00
C LYS A 151 -25.59 15.50 -12.13
N ASP A 152 -24.73 16.47 -11.83
CA ASP A 152 -23.82 17.11 -12.78
C ASP A 152 -22.46 16.40 -12.87
N GLY A 153 -22.26 15.32 -12.11
CA GLY A 153 -21.05 14.50 -12.13
C GLY A 153 -20.40 14.37 -10.75
N ILE A 154 -19.10 14.06 -10.77
CA ILE A 154 -18.28 13.81 -9.58
C ILE A 154 -17.34 14.99 -9.39
N LEU A 155 -17.40 15.61 -8.22
CA LEU A 155 -16.58 16.77 -7.85
C LEU A 155 -15.49 16.32 -6.87
N ASN A 156 -14.26 16.79 -7.11
CA ASN A 156 -13.18 16.75 -6.12
C ASN A 156 -13.47 17.81 -5.04
N THR A 157 -13.20 17.49 -3.77
CA THR A 157 -13.36 18.45 -2.66
C THR A 157 -12.07 19.19 -2.32
N ASP A 158 -11.00 18.99 -3.11
CA ASP A 158 -9.70 19.66 -3.01
C ASP A 158 -9.03 19.48 -1.64
N CYS A 159 -8.95 18.23 -1.19
CA CYS A 159 -8.22 17.88 0.02
C CYS A 159 -6.71 18.14 -0.15
N GLU A 160 -6.17 19.07 0.64
CA GLU A 160 -4.77 19.53 0.50
C GLU A 160 -3.76 18.77 1.36
N ILE A 161 -4.15 17.64 1.95
CA ILE A 161 -3.22 16.80 2.73
C ILE A 161 -2.13 16.29 1.80
N GLN A 162 -0.86 16.50 2.19
CA GLN A 162 0.27 15.89 1.53
C GLN A 162 0.52 14.49 2.13
N PRO A 163 0.41 13.40 1.35
CA PRO A 163 0.64 12.06 1.87
C PRO A 163 2.08 11.82 2.33
N GLU A 164 2.23 11.10 3.43
CA GLU A 164 3.49 10.55 3.94
C GLU A 164 3.81 9.22 3.24
N ILE A 165 5.08 8.97 2.91
CA ILE A 165 5.50 7.72 2.27
C ILE A 165 5.94 6.74 3.36
N VAL A 166 5.38 5.54 3.34
CA VAL A 166 5.70 4.46 4.28
C VAL A 166 6.11 3.21 3.48
N PHE A 167 7.23 2.61 3.85
CA PHE A 167 7.68 1.33 3.32
C PHE A 167 7.48 0.24 4.36
N ILE A 168 6.84 -0.85 3.98
CA ILE A 168 6.89 -2.10 4.74
C ILE A 168 7.92 -3.00 4.06
N GLN A 169 9.02 -3.32 4.73
CA GLN A 169 10.12 -4.06 4.11
C GLN A 169 10.91 -4.93 5.09
N PRO A 170 11.76 -5.87 4.61
CA PRO A 170 12.41 -6.85 5.48
C PRO A 170 13.29 -6.24 6.58
N VAL A 171 14.13 -5.26 6.24
CA VAL A 171 15.04 -4.58 7.17
C VAL A 171 15.05 -3.08 6.93
N VAL A 172 15.57 -2.31 7.88
CA VAL A 172 15.74 -0.85 7.74
C VAL A 172 16.85 -0.55 6.74
N THR A 173 16.58 0.36 5.81
CA THR A 173 17.54 0.88 4.82
C THR A 173 17.44 2.40 4.73
N GLU A 174 18.30 3.05 3.95
CA GLU A 174 18.04 4.44 3.57
C GLU A 174 16.90 4.47 2.54
N ASN A 175 15.84 5.23 2.82
CA ASN A 175 14.71 5.46 1.91
C ASN A 175 14.18 6.88 2.08
N ILE A 176 13.39 7.32 1.10
CA ILE A 176 12.73 8.63 1.08
C ILE A 176 11.55 8.79 2.07
N GLY A 177 11.21 7.73 2.80
CA GLY A 177 10.02 7.66 3.66
C GLY A 177 10.28 6.88 4.94
N VAL A 178 9.24 6.76 5.77
CA VAL A 178 9.30 5.99 7.01
C VAL A 178 9.36 4.50 6.67
N ILE A 179 10.22 3.76 7.36
CA ILE A 179 10.31 2.31 7.20
C ILE A 179 9.68 1.63 8.40
N ILE A 180 8.81 0.67 8.12
CA ILE A 180 8.31 -0.34 9.05
C ILE A 180 8.97 -1.65 8.63
N SER A 181 9.91 -2.10 9.45
CA SER A 181 10.63 -3.35 9.21
C SER A 181 9.77 -4.57 9.57
N PHE A 182 10.18 -5.76 9.14
CA PHE A 182 9.53 -6.99 9.59
C PHE A 182 9.74 -7.23 11.09
N ASP A 183 10.83 -6.72 11.68
CA ASP A 183 11.01 -6.76 13.14
C ASP A 183 9.95 -5.93 13.88
N ASP A 184 9.62 -4.75 13.37
CA ASP A 184 8.54 -3.93 13.94
C ASP A 184 7.20 -4.67 13.87
N ILE A 185 6.90 -5.32 12.75
CA ILE A 185 5.68 -6.11 12.57
C ILE A 185 5.67 -7.32 13.50
N ILE A 186 6.78 -8.05 13.61
CA ILE A 186 6.89 -9.21 14.51
C ILE A 186 6.64 -8.78 15.96
N GLN A 187 7.22 -7.66 16.40
CA GLN A 187 6.99 -7.13 17.73
C GLN A 187 5.51 -6.81 17.95
N ILE A 188 4.85 -6.16 16.99
CA ILE A 188 3.41 -5.84 17.06
C ILE A 188 2.57 -7.11 17.12
N LEU A 189 2.88 -8.10 16.27
CA LEU A 189 2.11 -9.34 16.18
C LEU A 189 2.36 -10.28 17.36
N SER A 190 3.46 -10.11 18.11
CA SER A 190 3.77 -10.93 19.29
C SER A 190 2.72 -10.83 20.41
N GLU A 191 1.90 -9.77 20.39
CA GLU A 191 0.77 -9.58 21.30
C GLU A 191 -0.41 -10.54 21.01
N TYR A 192 -0.47 -11.13 19.80
CA TYR A 192 -1.56 -12.00 19.36
C TYR A 192 -1.21 -13.47 19.54
N GLN A 193 -2.10 -14.22 20.19
CA GLN A 193 -1.89 -15.65 20.46
C GLN A 193 -2.55 -16.58 19.43
N ASP A 194 -3.26 -16.03 18.45
CA ASP A 194 -3.96 -16.84 17.45
C ASP A 194 -2.97 -17.52 16.48
N THR A 195 -3.43 -18.63 15.90
CA THR A 195 -2.59 -19.48 15.06
C THR A 195 -2.09 -18.76 13.80
N LEU A 196 -2.88 -17.86 13.22
CA LEU A 196 -2.52 -17.16 12.00
C LEU A 196 -1.39 -16.15 12.26
N SER A 197 -1.52 -15.32 13.29
CA SER A 197 -0.49 -14.35 13.69
C SER A 197 0.83 -15.06 13.99
N GLN A 198 0.79 -16.13 14.80
CA GLN A 198 1.97 -16.90 15.16
C GLN A 198 2.63 -17.58 13.94
N ARG A 199 1.84 -18.04 12.97
CA ARG A 199 2.39 -18.60 11.73
C ARG A 199 2.99 -17.53 10.83
N PHE A 200 2.37 -16.35 10.77
CA PHE A 200 2.86 -15.23 9.96
C PHE A 200 4.19 -14.71 10.50
N ILE A 201 4.33 -14.54 11.83
CA ILE A 201 5.60 -14.17 12.48
C ILE A 201 6.74 -15.09 12.05
N LYS A 202 6.52 -16.41 12.06
CA LYS A 202 7.54 -17.38 11.63
C LYS A 202 7.97 -17.17 10.18
N SER A 203 7.03 -16.88 9.29
CA SER A 203 7.35 -16.55 7.91
C SER A 203 8.10 -15.23 7.78
N LEU A 204 7.72 -14.18 8.52
CA LEU A 204 8.44 -12.91 8.52
C LEU A 204 9.90 -13.08 8.94
N GLU A 205 10.19 -13.91 9.95
CA GLU A 205 11.56 -14.23 10.36
C GLU A 205 12.38 -14.92 9.28
N ILE A 206 11.75 -15.81 8.50
CA ILE A 206 12.37 -16.42 7.32
C ILE A 206 12.57 -15.34 6.24
N TRP A 207 11.58 -14.47 6.06
CA TRP A 207 11.53 -13.53 4.96
C TRP A 207 12.47 -12.34 5.09
N LYS A 208 12.92 -12.05 6.31
CA LYS A 208 13.98 -11.06 6.62
C LYS A 208 15.30 -11.36 5.93
N LYS A 209 15.59 -12.64 5.67
CA LYS A 209 16.84 -13.07 5.06
C LYS A 209 16.80 -12.85 3.55
N ASP A 210 17.89 -12.35 2.99
CA ASP A 210 18.06 -12.27 1.54
C ASP A 210 18.18 -13.68 0.96
N VAL A 211 17.34 -14.01 -0.03
CA VAL A 211 17.36 -15.32 -0.70
C VAL A 211 18.58 -15.50 -1.59
N ASN A 212 19.29 -14.42 -1.93
CA ASN A 212 20.44 -14.42 -2.82
C ASN A 212 21.80 -14.37 -2.09
N GLN A 213 21.81 -14.25 -0.76
CA GLN A 213 23.04 -14.26 0.04
C GLN A 213 23.38 -15.69 0.47
N TYR A 214 24.47 -16.22 -0.09
CA TYR A 214 25.13 -17.45 0.34
C TYR A 214 26.23 -17.15 1.37
#